data_AF-A0A0E3R0U5-F1
#
_entry.id   AF-A0A0E3R0U5-F1
#
_cell.length_a   1.000
_cell.length_b   1.000
_cell.length_c   1.000
_cell.angle_alpha   90.00
_cell.angle_beta   90.00
_cell.angle_gamma   90.00
#
_symmetry.space_group_name_H-M   'P 1'
#
loop_
_entity.id
_entity.type
_entity.pdbx_description
1 polymer ?
#
loop_
_entity_poly.entity_id
_entity_poly.type
_entity_poly.pdbx_seq_one_letter_code
_entity_poly.pdbx_strand_id
1 'polypeptide(L)'
;MKLWVILTAFLLCFTAMPSSATVEIPAGTVSSYSLNISGETYVLTGDVDASATAFSVDADNVTFDGKGHTITFAQNTAGSGILSSVKNDIVIKDVTINQKNKSIASAYGICLVDCDNVSILNATVDVYKGAGIYAKSASSHVNIRDCNISSNIHGIFAADSQYIMVNGSTLNSTKTNSIRLSNSGYCNFSGCECNSTNIGINLNGGSNNNTFTDCIVSTVFGDSIDIKASNNNTFLRCNTSAIGKNNGISLVNSSWNAFTDCVSIAEYGLGINITDSCDNIFNGCTVNVIEDMPIMITNSTNKFSNMSVFSTRASAPHDSKHILTVGDSITKGVGVNHGLGYGAYLNATLNAHSPTWYVSNVGIGSTTAAQGRVTFPQWLDIYNPNIVLIMYGQNDISAGRSEQDIINDILWMAQEATNRSITPYILTTVPISKNNYKRISLNDNLTTQAELAGISVIDTYDSVDLSPENGVRDGYDMNNSRDDGIHPNSAGYTLMGNYVAKHILASVYPNTDFISNVTSEKAPLNVTSTDKSTEPLTSWNWLWKWHIFNN
;
A
#
# COMPACT_ATOMS: atom_id res chain seq x y z
N MET A 1 34.36 -63.27 -46.18
CA MET A 1 33.49 -62.08 -46.10
C MET A 1 34.37 -60.86 -45.86
N LYS A 2 34.49 -59.98 -46.86
CA LYS A 2 35.26 -58.73 -46.79
C LYS A 2 34.41 -57.70 -46.04
N LEU A 3 34.93 -57.09 -44.99
CA LEU A 3 34.30 -55.93 -44.34
C LEU A 3 35.18 -54.71 -44.62
N TRP A 4 34.65 -53.78 -45.40
CA TRP A 4 35.29 -52.51 -45.73
C TRP A 4 35.04 -51.52 -44.60
N VAL A 5 36.10 -50.96 -44.04
CA VAL A 5 36.04 -49.79 -43.16
C VAL A 5 36.11 -48.55 -44.06
N ILE A 6 35.01 -47.82 -44.17
CA ILE A 6 34.97 -46.49 -44.78
C ILE A 6 35.41 -45.50 -43.71
N LEU A 7 36.59 -44.91 -43.91
CA LEU A 7 37.09 -43.80 -43.11
C LEU A 7 36.54 -42.50 -43.70
N THR A 8 35.44 -41.97 -43.16
CA THR A 8 34.92 -40.64 -43.52
C THR A 8 35.74 -39.59 -42.78
N ALA A 9 36.65 -38.93 -43.48
CA ALA A 9 37.36 -37.76 -42.98
C ALA A 9 36.36 -36.59 -42.88
N PHE A 10 35.94 -36.25 -41.66
CA PHE A 10 35.29 -34.98 -41.38
C PHE A 10 36.38 -33.90 -41.40
N LEU A 11 36.45 -33.17 -42.51
CA LEU A 11 37.21 -31.92 -42.61
C LEU A 11 36.49 -30.87 -41.76
N LEU A 12 36.84 -30.79 -40.48
CA LEU A 12 36.52 -29.66 -39.61
C LEU A 12 37.30 -28.45 -40.14
N CYS A 13 36.64 -27.67 -41.00
CA CYS A 13 37.08 -26.33 -41.32
C CYS A 13 36.86 -25.48 -40.06
N PHE A 14 37.85 -25.48 -39.16
CA PHE A 14 37.99 -24.41 -38.18
C PHE A 14 38.26 -23.14 -38.97
N THR A 15 37.21 -22.41 -39.36
CA THR A 15 37.36 -20.98 -39.56
C THR A 15 37.81 -20.45 -38.22
N ALA A 16 39.10 -20.10 -38.11
CA ALA A 16 39.60 -19.32 -37.01
C ALA A 16 38.64 -18.12 -36.86
N MET A 17 37.87 -18.09 -35.77
CA MET A 17 37.20 -16.86 -35.39
C MET A 17 38.31 -15.80 -35.32
N PRO A 18 38.18 -14.66 -36.02
CA PRO A 18 39.15 -13.59 -35.83
C PRO A 18 39.19 -13.31 -34.33
N SER A 19 40.40 -13.31 -33.76
CA SER A 19 40.59 -12.84 -32.39
C SER A 19 39.94 -11.48 -32.28
N SER A 20 39.02 -11.30 -31.33
CA SER A 20 38.52 -9.97 -30.94
C SER A 20 39.74 -9.07 -30.75
N ALA A 21 39.98 -8.14 -31.68
CA ALA A 21 41.05 -7.18 -31.45
C ALA A 21 40.57 -6.16 -30.43
N THR A 22 41.56 -5.55 -29.79
CA THR A 22 41.35 -4.52 -28.79
C THR A 22 41.69 -3.18 -29.43
N VAL A 23 40.75 -2.24 -29.39
CA VAL A 23 40.95 -0.87 -29.85
C VAL A 23 41.13 0.02 -28.63
N GLU A 24 42.36 0.46 -28.39
CA GLU A 24 42.66 1.39 -27.32
C GLU A 24 42.25 2.82 -27.70
N ILE A 25 41.54 3.49 -26.79
CA ILE A 25 41.12 4.88 -26.92
C ILE A 25 41.91 5.69 -25.88
N PRO A 26 42.80 6.62 -26.33
CA PRO A 26 43.58 7.44 -25.42
C PRO A 26 42.74 8.50 -24.71
N ALA A 27 43.26 8.98 -23.58
CA ALA A 27 42.71 10.15 -22.88
C ALA A 27 42.61 11.37 -23.81
N GLY A 28 41.64 12.24 -23.56
CA GLY A 28 41.49 13.51 -24.28
C GLY A 28 40.08 13.79 -24.77
N THR A 29 39.94 14.56 -25.85
CA THR A 29 38.63 14.95 -26.36
C THR A 29 38.13 14.01 -27.43
N VAL A 30 36.88 13.55 -27.29
CA VAL A 30 36.14 12.76 -28.28
C VAL A 30 34.88 13.50 -28.73
N SER A 31 34.36 13.15 -29.90
CA SER A 31 33.13 13.72 -30.43
C SER A 31 32.40 12.66 -31.25
N SER A 32 31.39 12.02 -30.66
CA SER A 32 30.68 10.87 -31.24
C SER A 32 31.65 9.83 -31.80
N TYR A 33 32.65 9.44 -31.00
CA TYR A 33 33.62 8.43 -31.42
C TYR A 33 32.88 7.13 -31.74
N SER A 34 33.07 6.64 -32.96
CA SER A 34 32.29 5.57 -33.55
C SER A 34 32.89 4.20 -33.19
N LEU A 35 32.11 3.39 -32.47
CA LEU A 35 32.42 1.98 -32.19
C LEU A 35 31.78 1.12 -33.29
N ASN A 36 32.46 1.02 -34.42
CA ASN A 36 31.89 0.58 -35.70
C ASN A 36 32.43 -0.74 -36.23
N ILE A 37 33.25 -1.46 -35.46
CA ILE A 37 33.79 -2.75 -35.86
C ILE A 37 33.16 -3.84 -34.99
N SER A 38 32.41 -4.74 -35.64
CA SER A 38 31.74 -5.85 -34.97
C SER A 38 32.76 -6.88 -34.45
N GLY A 39 32.55 -7.36 -33.22
CA GLY A 39 33.41 -8.32 -32.52
C GLY A 39 34.57 -7.69 -31.74
N GLU A 40 34.76 -6.37 -31.84
CA GLU A 40 35.87 -5.67 -31.21
C GLU A 40 35.56 -5.23 -29.77
N THR A 41 36.63 -5.14 -28.98
CA THR A 41 36.60 -4.54 -27.65
C THR A 41 37.29 -3.18 -27.67
N TYR A 42 36.53 -2.11 -27.42
CA TYR A 42 37.04 -0.75 -27.29
C TYR A 42 37.36 -0.46 -25.82
N VAL A 43 38.60 -0.04 -25.54
CA VAL A 43 39.12 0.09 -24.18
C VAL A 43 39.61 1.50 -23.95
N LEU A 44 39.08 2.17 -22.92
CA LEU A 44 39.66 3.45 -22.48
C LEU A 44 41.02 3.21 -21.80
N THR A 45 41.99 4.06 -22.11
CA THR A 45 43.31 4.10 -21.44
C THR A 45 43.48 5.37 -20.60
N GLY A 46 42.45 6.22 -20.54
CA GLY A 46 42.37 7.39 -19.69
C GLY A 46 41.03 8.12 -19.84
N ASP A 47 40.86 9.20 -19.08
CA ASP A 47 39.61 9.98 -19.06
C ASP A 47 39.38 10.73 -20.37
N VAL A 48 38.11 10.83 -20.77
CA VAL A 48 37.71 11.48 -22.02
C VAL A 48 36.65 12.56 -21.80
N ASP A 49 36.72 13.60 -22.62
CA ASP A 49 35.83 14.76 -22.63
C ASP A 49 35.07 14.86 -23.96
N ALA A 50 33.78 15.23 -23.93
CA ALA A 50 32.98 15.45 -25.13
C ALA A 50 32.05 16.67 -25.01
N SER A 51 31.96 17.47 -26.07
CA SER A 51 31.10 18.66 -26.10
C SER A 51 29.59 18.32 -26.11
N ALA A 52 29.24 17.18 -26.72
CA ALA A 52 27.90 16.64 -26.89
C ALA A 52 27.90 15.13 -26.55
N THR A 53 27.62 14.25 -27.51
CA THR A 53 27.75 12.80 -27.36
C THR A 53 29.23 12.38 -27.38
N ALA A 54 29.65 11.52 -26.45
CA ALA A 54 31.03 11.04 -26.43
C ALA A 54 31.26 9.85 -27.37
N PHE A 55 30.44 8.79 -27.24
CA PHE A 55 30.55 7.57 -28.05
C PHE A 55 29.24 7.19 -28.74
N SER A 56 29.35 6.68 -29.97
CA SER A 56 28.25 6.08 -30.72
C SER A 56 28.59 4.61 -30.99
N VAL A 57 27.73 3.69 -30.56
CA VAL A 57 27.82 2.27 -30.94
C VAL A 57 27.19 2.11 -32.32
N ASP A 58 28.01 1.88 -33.35
CA ASP A 58 27.60 1.87 -34.75
C ASP A 58 27.69 0.48 -35.41
N ALA A 59 28.11 -0.54 -34.66
CA ALA A 59 28.11 -1.94 -35.06
C ALA A 59 27.50 -2.86 -33.99
N ASP A 60 27.01 -4.02 -34.41
CA ASP A 60 26.56 -5.09 -33.52
C ASP A 60 27.75 -5.83 -32.90
N ASN A 61 27.55 -6.53 -31.78
CA ASN A 61 28.56 -7.35 -31.11
C ASN A 61 29.79 -6.51 -30.71
N VAL A 62 29.56 -5.40 -30.00
CA VAL A 62 30.60 -4.47 -29.57
C VAL A 62 30.74 -4.51 -28.05
N THR A 63 31.98 -4.59 -27.56
CA THR A 63 32.28 -4.38 -26.15
C THR A 63 32.97 -3.03 -25.95
N PHE A 64 32.45 -2.21 -25.06
CA PHE A 64 33.08 -1.01 -24.52
C PHE A 64 33.49 -1.26 -23.06
N ASP A 65 34.78 -1.20 -22.78
CA ASP A 65 35.37 -1.37 -21.46
C ASP A 65 36.04 -0.05 -21.02
N GLY A 66 35.42 0.63 -20.05
CA GLY A 66 35.93 1.89 -19.54
C GLY A 66 37.16 1.74 -18.65
N LYS A 67 37.52 0.54 -18.19
CA LYS A 67 38.64 0.28 -17.25
C LYS A 67 38.67 1.18 -16.00
N GLY A 68 37.50 1.66 -15.56
CA GLY A 68 37.32 2.57 -14.45
C GLY A 68 37.52 4.05 -14.80
N HIS A 69 37.81 4.39 -16.05
CA HIS A 69 37.97 5.76 -16.52
C HIS A 69 36.64 6.50 -16.66
N THR A 70 36.75 7.82 -16.71
CA THR A 70 35.62 8.74 -16.74
C THR A 70 35.36 9.28 -18.15
N ILE A 71 34.09 9.23 -18.56
CA ILE A 71 33.53 9.97 -19.69
C ILE A 71 32.84 11.22 -19.15
N THR A 72 33.33 12.40 -19.52
CA THR A 72 32.71 13.68 -19.20
C THR A 72 32.07 14.27 -20.45
N PHE A 73 30.74 14.32 -20.52
CA PHE A 73 30.00 14.68 -21.74
C PHE A 73 29.07 15.89 -21.56
N ALA A 74 28.41 16.30 -22.64
CA ALA A 74 27.43 17.40 -22.67
C ALA A 74 27.96 18.71 -22.06
N GLN A 75 29.18 19.11 -22.44
CA GLN A 75 29.78 20.37 -21.96
C GLN A 75 29.07 21.60 -22.54
N ASN A 76 28.70 21.55 -23.83
CA ASN A 76 28.18 22.70 -24.58
C ASN A 76 26.84 22.40 -25.27
N THR A 77 26.54 21.14 -25.57
CA THR A 77 25.39 20.75 -26.37
C THR A 77 24.80 19.43 -25.86
N ALA A 78 23.50 19.21 -26.11
CA ALA A 78 22.82 17.97 -25.74
C ALA A 78 23.49 16.75 -26.41
N GLY A 79 23.43 15.59 -25.76
CA GLY A 79 24.06 14.36 -26.23
C GLY A 79 23.98 13.26 -25.18
N SER A 80 24.69 12.16 -25.41
CA SER A 80 24.80 11.07 -24.42
C SER A 80 26.25 10.71 -24.11
N GLY A 81 26.53 10.19 -22.93
CA GLY A 81 27.84 9.59 -22.67
C GLY A 81 28.11 8.47 -23.67
N ILE A 82 27.17 7.53 -23.77
CA ILE A 82 27.16 6.48 -24.79
C ILE A 82 25.77 6.42 -25.43
N LEU A 83 25.73 6.46 -26.77
CA LEU A 83 24.51 6.33 -27.56
C LEU A 83 24.60 5.08 -28.42
N SER A 84 23.52 4.29 -28.45
CA SER A 84 23.32 3.26 -29.46
C SER A 84 21.93 3.40 -30.08
N SER A 85 21.84 3.14 -31.38
CA SER A 85 20.57 3.09 -32.11
C SER A 85 20.59 1.89 -33.05
N VAL A 86 19.57 1.05 -33.01
CA VAL A 86 19.37 -0.14 -33.88
C VAL A 86 20.48 -1.18 -33.85
N LYS A 87 21.42 -1.10 -32.88
CA LYS A 87 22.53 -2.05 -32.72
C LYS A 87 22.31 -2.97 -31.53
N ASN A 88 22.81 -4.19 -31.68
CA ASN A 88 22.55 -5.30 -30.77
C ASN A 88 23.83 -5.94 -30.27
N ASP A 89 23.71 -6.81 -29.27
CA ASP A 89 24.83 -7.55 -28.69
C ASP A 89 25.92 -6.61 -28.13
N ILE A 90 25.51 -5.63 -27.32
CA ILE A 90 26.39 -4.58 -26.81
C ILE A 90 26.77 -4.87 -25.38
N VAL A 91 28.05 -4.73 -25.03
CA VAL A 91 28.52 -4.77 -23.64
C VAL A 91 29.15 -3.42 -23.29
N ILE A 92 28.67 -2.77 -22.25
CA ILE A 92 29.25 -1.55 -21.66
C ILE A 92 29.64 -1.90 -20.23
N LYS A 93 30.91 -1.76 -19.87
CA LYS A 93 31.37 -2.11 -18.52
C LYS A 93 32.43 -1.19 -17.96
N ASP A 94 32.53 -1.19 -16.63
CA ASP A 94 33.63 -0.60 -15.87
C ASP A 94 33.88 0.87 -16.24
N VAL A 95 32.84 1.71 -16.24
CA VAL A 95 32.93 3.10 -16.71
C VAL A 95 32.23 4.07 -15.76
N THR A 96 32.81 5.26 -15.59
CA THR A 96 32.13 6.40 -14.97
C THR A 96 31.66 7.38 -16.05
N ILE A 97 30.41 7.83 -16.01
CA ILE A 97 29.83 8.76 -17.01
C ILE A 97 29.22 9.96 -16.29
N ASN A 98 29.77 11.15 -16.54
CA ASN A 98 29.39 12.38 -15.86
C ASN A 98 28.94 13.47 -16.86
N GLN A 99 27.76 14.05 -16.64
CA GLN A 99 27.35 15.26 -17.35
C GLN A 99 28.10 16.48 -16.79
N LYS A 100 28.88 17.19 -17.62
CA LYS A 100 29.65 18.37 -17.17
C LYS A 100 28.76 19.57 -16.88
N ASN A 101 27.96 19.98 -17.86
CA ASN A 101 27.13 21.17 -17.75
C ASN A 101 25.72 20.78 -17.31
N LYS A 102 25.44 20.96 -16.01
CA LYS A 102 24.18 20.59 -15.34
C LYS A 102 22.93 21.29 -15.91
N SER A 103 23.11 22.31 -16.75
CA SER A 103 22.01 23.06 -17.36
C SER A 103 21.57 22.50 -18.72
N ILE A 104 22.41 21.72 -19.40
CA ILE A 104 22.08 21.16 -20.72
C ILE A 104 21.00 20.08 -20.60
N ALA A 105 19.86 20.31 -21.26
CA ALA A 105 18.75 19.37 -21.34
C ALA A 105 19.03 18.20 -22.30
N SER A 106 18.27 17.12 -22.19
CA SER A 106 18.41 15.93 -23.05
C SER A 106 19.82 15.34 -23.04
N ALA A 107 20.46 15.39 -21.87
CA ALA A 107 21.78 14.81 -21.61
C ALA A 107 21.59 13.47 -20.88
N TYR A 108 21.77 12.36 -21.59
CA TYR A 108 21.57 11.00 -21.07
C TYR A 108 22.91 10.33 -20.77
N GLY A 109 23.02 9.54 -19.71
CA GLY A 109 24.27 8.81 -19.45
C GLY A 109 24.49 7.76 -20.53
N ILE A 110 23.59 6.79 -20.59
CA ILE A 110 23.51 5.77 -21.65
C ILE A 110 22.13 5.85 -22.30
N CYS A 111 22.09 5.99 -23.62
CA CYS A 111 20.85 6.05 -24.39
C CYS A 111 20.82 4.91 -25.40
N LEU A 112 19.79 4.07 -25.31
CA LEU A 112 19.54 2.92 -26.18
C LEU A 112 18.23 3.16 -26.92
N VAL A 113 18.29 3.08 -28.25
CA VAL A 113 17.14 3.29 -29.12
C VAL A 113 17.01 2.06 -30.01
N ASP A 114 15.93 1.30 -29.86
CA ASP A 114 15.69 0.08 -30.64
C ASP A 114 16.88 -0.90 -30.61
N CYS A 115 17.47 -1.08 -29.42
CA CYS A 115 18.62 -1.97 -29.22
C CYS A 115 18.17 -3.24 -28.52
N ASP A 116 18.71 -4.39 -28.93
CA ASP A 116 18.47 -5.69 -28.30
C ASP A 116 19.75 -6.29 -27.73
N ASN A 117 19.61 -7.09 -26.67
CA ASN A 117 20.72 -7.78 -25.99
C ASN A 117 21.87 -6.85 -25.59
N VAL A 118 21.61 -5.95 -24.64
CA VAL A 118 22.61 -4.98 -24.14
C VAL A 118 22.95 -5.29 -22.69
N SER A 119 24.23 -5.42 -22.35
CA SER A 119 24.71 -5.57 -20.98
C SER A 119 25.43 -4.31 -20.49
N ILE A 120 24.98 -3.74 -19.36
CA ILE A 120 25.59 -2.59 -18.69
C ILE A 120 26.04 -3.05 -17.30
N LEU A 121 27.35 -3.11 -17.08
CA LEU A 121 27.95 -3.78 -15.92
C LEU A 121 28.88 -2.83 -15.17
N ASN A 122 28.73 -2.72 -13.84
CA ASN A 122 29.65 -1.94 -13.00
C ASN A 122 29.86 -0.49 -13.53
N ALA A 123 28.77 0.15 -13.93
CA ALA A 123 28.79 1.52 -14.43
C ALA A 123 28.36 2.50 -13.33
N THR A 124 29.06 3.63 -13.23
CA THR A 124 28.64 4.78 -12.42
C THR A 124 28.18 5.89 -13.36
N VAL A 125 26.98 6.43 -13.15
CA VAL A 125 26.42 7.49 -14.01
C VAL A 125 25.91 8.63 -13.13
N ASP A 126 26.33 9.87 -13.40
CA ASP A 126 25.80 11.09 -12.77
C ASP A 126 25.36 12.11 -13.83
N VAL A 127 24.05 12.34 -13.93
CA VAL A 127 23.44 13.26 -14.90
C VAL A 127 22.37 14.16 -14.28
N TYR A 128 22.00 15.26 -14.96
CA TYR A 128 21.19 16.32 -14.34
C TYR A 128 19.91 16.67 -15.09
N LYS A 129 19.79 16.39 -16.39
CA LYS A 129 18.61 16.80 -17.18
C LYS A 129 18.10 15.75 -18.16
N GLY A 130 18.68 14.56 -18.13
CA GLY A 130 18.18 13.36 -18.80
C GLY A 130 18.20 12.19 -17.84
N ALA A 131 17.74 11.03 -18.31
CA ALA A 131 17.86 9.80 -17.55
C ALA A 131 19.33 9.34 -17.47
N GLY A 132 19.69 8.69 -16.36
CA GLY A 132 21.00 8.03 -16.26
C GLY A 132 21.12 6.94 -17.32
N ILE A 133 20.13 6.05 -17.40
CA ILE A 133 19.97 5.10 -18.49
C ILE A 133 18.57 5.30 -19.11
N TYR A 134 18.53 5.49 -20.43
CA TYR A 134 17.30 5.59 -21.20
C TYR A 134 17.23 4.48 -22.25
N ALA A 135 16.32 3.52 -22.06
CA ALA A 135 15.97 2.53 -23.07
C ALA A 135 14.65 2.94 -23.73
N LYS A 136 14.61 3.02 -25.06
CA LYS A 136 13.41 3.46 -25.77
C LYS A 136 13.19 2.78 -27.10
N SER A 137 11.98 2.98 -27.65
CA SER A 137 11.64 2.65 -29.04
C SER A 137 11.88 1.18 -29.35
N ALA A 138 11.25 0.28 -28.60
CA ALA A 138 11.37 -1.17 -28.71
C ALA A 138 12.73 -1.76 -28.27
N SER A 139 13.51 -1.04 -27.47
CA SER A 139 14.70 -1.64 -26.85
C SER A 139 14.31 -2.84 -25.98
N SER A 140 15.09 -3.92 -26.06
CA SER A 140 14.78 -5.19 -25.41
C SER A 140 16.02 -5.88 -24.84
N HIS A 141 15.81 -6.81 -23.90
CA HIS A 141 16.86 -7.62 -23.26
C HIS A 141 18.06 -6.79 -22.77
N VAL A 142 17.77 -5.67 -22.10
CA VAL A 142 18.80 -4.81 -21.50
C VAL A 142 19.07 -5.28 -20.07
N ASN A 143 20.26 -5.83 -19.84
CA ASN A 143 20.72 -6.32 -18.55
C ASN A 143 21.63 -5.30 -17.86
N ILE A 144 21.25 -4.83 -16.67
CA ILE A 144 21.95 -3.81 -15.90
C ILE A 144 22.32 -4.41 -14.54
N ARG A 145 23.61 -4.43 -14.20
CA ARG A 145 24.08 -5.12 -12.99
C ARG A 145 25.17 -4.33 -12.26
N ASP A 146 25.04 -4.26 -10.94
CA ASP A 146 26.00 -3.61 -10.04
C ASP A 146 26.29 -2.14 -10.42
N CYS A 147 25.27 -1.41 -10.88
CA CYS A 147 25.42 -0.03 -11.34
C CYS A 147 25.00 0.98 -10.26
N ASN A 148 25.66 2.13 -10.22
CA ASN A 148 25.26 3.29 -9.41
C ASN A 148 24.82 4.43 -10.34
N ILE A 149 23.51 4.64 -10.44
CA ILE A 149 22.91 5.56 -11.41
C ILE A 149 22.23 6.70 -10.67
N SER A 150 22.76 7.90 -10.83
CA SER A 150 22.22 9.13 -10.24
C SER A 150 21.76 10.08 -11.34
N SER A 151 20.54 10.58 -11.20
CA SER A 151 19.97 11.59 -12.10
C SER A 151 19.14 12.61 -11.33
N ASN A 152 18.94 13.82 -11.86
CA ASN A 152 17.84 14.65 -11.37
C ASN A 152 16.47 14.21 -11.92
N ILE A 153 16.43 13.54 -13.06
CA ILE A 153 15.18 13.15 -13.73
C ILE A 153 14.94 11.67 -13.42
N HIS A 154 15.47 10.77 -14.25
CA HIS A 154 15.26 9.34 -14.07
C HIS A 154 16.57 8.62 -13.81
N GLY A 155 16.62 7.74 -12.81
CA GLY A 155 17.71 6.79 -12.71
C GLY A 155 17.70 5.90 -13.96
N ILE A 156 16.63 5.12 -14.09
CA ILE A 156 16.32 4.35 -15.30
C ILE A 156 14.96 4.80 -15.85
N PHE A 157 14.92 5.07 -17.15
CA PHE A 157 13.69 5.26 -17.90
C PHE A 157 13.61 4.23 -19.03
N ALA A 158 12.53 3.44 -19.04
CA ALA A 158 12.17 2.59 -20.17
C ALA A 158 10.87 3.12 -20.80
N ALA A 159 10.89 3.39 -22.11
CA ALA A 159 9.74 3.85 -22.87
C ALA A 159 9.49 2.93 -24.07
N ASP A 160 8.30 2.35 -24.17
CA ASP A 160 7.94 1.40 -25.24
C ASP A 160 9.00 0.28 -25.38
N SER A 161 9.46 -0.27 -24.26
CA SER A 161 10.59 -1.22 -24.19
C SER A 161 10.23 -2.43 -23.34
N GLN A 162 10.96 -3.55 -23.51
CA GLN A 162 10.63 -4.79 -22.81
C GLN A 162 11.87 -5.48 -22.25
N TYR A 163 11.68 -6.42 -21.32
CA TYR A 163 12.76 -7.27 -20.81
C TYR A 163 13.99 -6.50 -20.28
N ILE A 164 13.75 -5.36 -19.63
CA ILE A 164 14.79 -4.63 -18.90
C ILE A 164 15.02 -5.37 -17.58
N MET A 165 16.23 -5.90 -17.39
CA MET A 165 16.62 -6.65 -16.21
C MET A 165 17.64 -5.84 -15.41
N VAL A 166 17.35 -5.59 -14.13
CA VAL A 166 18.22 -4.81 -13.24
C VAL A 166 18.47 -5.60 -11.97
N ASN A 167 19.74 -5.76 -11.59
CA ASN A 167 20.15 -6.52 -10.42
C ASN A 167 21.18 -5.74 -9.58
N GLY A 168 20.94 -5.65 -8.27
CA GLY A 168 21.92 -5.14 -7.29
C GLY A 168 22.38 -3.70 -7.55
N SER A 169 21.52 -2.85 -8.12
CA SER A 169 21.89 -1.49 -8.55
C SER A 169 21.25 -0.41 -7.67
N THR A 170 21.97 0.69 -7.46
CA THR A 170 21.47 1.88 -6.76
C THR A 170 20.99 2.91 -7.78
N LEU A 171 19.75 3.37 -7.62
CA LEU A 171 19.05 4.25 -8.56
C LEU A 171 18.56 5.50 -7.82
N ASN A 172 19.30 6.60 -7.97
CA ASN A 172 19.00 7.86 -7.31
C ASN A 172 18.34 8.86 -8.28
N SER A 173 17.27 9.50 -7.81
CA SER A 173 16.58 10.59 -8.51
C SER A 173 16.39 11.80 -7.60
N THR A 174 16.91 12.97 -7.97
CA THR A 174 16.76 14.17 -7.12
C THR A 174 15.53 15.02 -7.44
N LYS A 175 14.75 14.74 -8.49
CA LYS A 175 13.51 15.50 -8.79
C LYS A 175 12.32 14.66 -9.23
N THR A 176 12.51 13.59 -10.01
CA THR A 176 11.36 12.81 -10.52
C THR A 176 11.38 11.37 -10.05
N ASN A 177 11.86 10.41 -10.85
CA ASN A 177 11.65 8.99 -10.54
C ASN A 177 12.94 8.18 -10.52
N SER A 178 13.17 7.28 -9.56
CA SER A 178 14.30 6.35 -9.66
C SER A 178 14.12 5.39 -10.84
N ILE A 179 12.91 4.82 -10.96
CA ILE A 179 12.51 3.96 -12.07
C ILE A 179 11.23 4.52 -12.70
N ARG A 180 11.25 4.69 -14.02
CA ARG A 180 10.05 4.97 -14.82
C ARG A 180 9.91 3.91 -15.92
N LEU A 181 8.81 3.16 -15.90
CA LEU A 181 8.38 2.31 -17.00
C LEU A 181 7.14 2.93 -17.64
N SER A 182 7.24 3.24 -18.93
CA SER A 182 6.14 3.79 -19.73
C SER A 182 5.85 2.89 -20.92
N ASN A 183 4.64 2.32 -20.96
CA ASN A 183 4.26 1.31 -21.96
C ASN A 183 5.33 0.20 -22.09
N SER A 184 5.88 -0.23 -20.95
CA SER A 184 7.03 -1.14 -20.89
C SER A 184 6.71 -2.34 -20.01
N GLY A 185 7.05 -3.55 -20.48
CA GLY A 185 6.58 -4.79 -19.87
C GLY A 185 7.65 -5.87 -19.78
N TYR A 186 7.36 -6.90 -19.00
CA TYR A 186 8.27 -8.04 -18.77
C TYR A 186 9.64 -7.62 -18.21
N CYS A 187 9.72 -6.47 -17.55
CA CYS A 187 10.93 -6.00 -16.89
C CYS A 187 11.08 -6.62 -15.49
N ASN A 188 12.31 -6.82 -15.05
CA ASN A 188 12.63 -7.40 -13.75
C ASN A 188 13.65 -6.52 -13.00
N PHE A 189 13.31 -6.09 -11.79
CA PHE A 189 14.20 -5.35 -10.91
C PHE A 189 14.38 -6.13 -9.61
N SER A 190 15.63 -6.42 -9.25
CA SER A 190 15.97 -7.31 -8.13
C SER A 190 17.08 -6.73 -7.26
N GLY A 191 16.83 -6.62 -5.95
CA GLY A 191 17.81 -6.09 -5.01
C GLY A 191 18.21 -4.63 -5.29
N CYS A 192 17.31 -3.84 -5.90
CA CYS A 192 17.60 -2.45 -6.25
C CYS A 192 17.30 -1.52 -5.08
N GLU A 193 18.17 -0.54 -4.88
CA GLU A 193 17.94 0.57 -3.95
C GLU A 193 17.49 1.81 -4.73
N CYS A 194 16.25 2.25 -4.51
CA CYS A 194 15.61 3.33 -5.25
C CYS A 194 15.37 4.53 -4.33
N ASN A 195 16.25 5.53 -4.41
CA ASN A 195 16.13 6.75 -3.61
C ASN A 195 15.65 7.91 -4.48
N SER A 196 14.44 8.41 -4.25
CA SER A 196 13.87 9.45 -5.10
C SER A 196 13.27 10.62 -4.31
N THR A 197 13.49 11.83 -4.79
CA THR A 197 12.83 13.02 -4.25
C THR A 197 11.32 13.02 -4.50
N ASN A 198 10.83 12.41 -5.59
CA ASN A 198 9.39 12.35 -5.89
C ASN A 198 8.88 10.90 -5.86
N ILE A 199 8.81 10.18 -6.98
CA ILE A 199 8.31 8.80 -7.00
C ILE A 199 9.47 7.82 -7.04
N GLY A 200 9.43 6.72 -6.31
CA GLY A 200 10.48 5.70 -6.37
C GLY A 200 10.37 4.87 -7.64
N ILE A 201 9.31 4.05 -7.69
CA ILE A 201 8.97 3.18 -8.81
C ILE A 201 7.67 3.68 -9.44
N ASN A 202 7.73 4.04 -10.72
CA ASN A 202 6.57 4.52 -11.45
C ASN A 202 6.25 3.64 -12.67
N LEU A 203 5.06 3.04 -12.65
CA LEU A 203 4.51 2.24 -13.75
C LEU A 203 3.33 2.97 -14.39
N ASN A 204 3.44 3.30 -15.68
CA ASN A 204 2.35 3.99 -16.38
C ASN A 204 2.15 3.50 -17.83
N GLY A 205 0.99 3.84 -18.38
CA GLY A 205 0.71 3.72 -19.81
C GLY A 205 0.68 2.27 -20.31
N GLY A 206 0.11 1.34 -19.53
CA GLY A 206 0.08 -0.08 -19.88
C GLY A 206 1.37 -0.83 -19.57
N SER A 207 2.13 -0.39 -18.55
CA SER A 207 3.36 -1.07 -18.15
C SER A 207 3.04 -2.34 -17.37
N ASN A 208 2.81 -3.42 -18.10
CA ASN A 208 2.26 -4.68 -17.59
C ASN A 208 3.31 -5.78 -17.44
N ASN A 209 3.02 -6.77 -16.60
CA ASN A 209 3.83 -7.99 -16.44
C ASN A 209 5.26 -7.71 -15.93
N ASN A 210 5.46 -6.67 -15.12
CA ASN A 210 6.76 -6.35 -14.53
C ASN A 210 6.92 -6.99 -13.15
N THR A 211 8.15 -7.32 -12.78
CA THR A 211 8.48 -7.93 -11.49
C THR A 211 9.50 -7.09 -10.73
N PHE A 212 9.24 -6.86 -9.44
CA PHE A 212 10.13 -6.20 -8.50
C PHE A 212 10.35 -7.13 -7.30
N THR A 213 11.59 -7.44 -6.96
CA THR A 213 11.93 -8.39 -5.90
C THR A 213 13.03 -7.83 -5.00
N ASP A 214 12.82 -7.87 -3.68
CA ASP A 214 13.81 -7.43 -2.68
C ASP A 214 14.28 -5.97 -2.91
N CYS A 215 13.42 -5.11 -3.48
CA CYS A 215 13.74 -3.71 -3.73
C CYS A 215 13.45 -2.84 -2.50
N ILE A 216 14.34 -1.89 -2.22
CA ILE A 216 14.16 -0.86 -1.18
C ILE A 216 13.84 0.46 -1.87
N VAL A 217 12.78 1.13 -1.45
CA VAL A 217 12.26 2.33 -2.11
C VAL A 217 12.02 3.44 -1.10
N SER A 218 12.76 4.53 -1.21
CA SER A 218 12.67 5.68 -0.29
C SER A 218 12.25 6.93 -1.05
N THR A 219 11.21 7.63 -0.57
CA THR A 219 10.70 8.85 -1.20
C THR A 219 10.45 10.02 -0.26
N VAL A 220 10.55 11.24 -0.79
CA VAL A 220 10.36 12.49 -0.02
C VAL A 220 9.04 13.20 -0.34
N PHE A 221 8.73 13.45 -1.61
CA PHE A 221 7.58 14.27 -2.02
C PHE A 221 6.54 13.54 -2.87
N GLY A 222 6.75 12.26 -3.17
CA GLY A 222 5.81 11.46 -3.94
C GLY A 222 5.68 10.04 -3.40
N ASP A 223 4.74 9.30 -4.00
CA ASP A 223 4.47 7.91 -3.60
C ASP A 223 5.71 7.04 -3.84
N SER A 224 5.98 6.08 -2.95
CA SER A 224 7.15 5.21 -3.18
C SER A 224 6.93 4.29 -4.38
N ILE A 225 5.74 3.68 -4.48
CA ILE A 225 5.31 2.90 -5.65
C ILE A 225 4.02 3.50 -6.18
N ASP A 226 4.02 3.94 -7.45
CA ASP A 226 2.87 4.51 -8.15
C ASP A 226 2.57 3.71 -9.43
N ILE A 227 1.40 3.06 -9.45
CA ILE A 227 0.93 2.22 -10.56
C ILE A 227 -0.33 2.84 -11.15
N LYS A 228 -0.24 3.26 -12.41
CA LYS A 228 -1.33 3.94 -13.14
C LYS A 228 -1.62 3.26 -14.47
N ALA A 229 -2.86 2.82 -14.66
CA ALA A 229 -3.30 2.12 -15.87
C ALA A 229 -2.33 0.98 -16.27
N SER A 230 -1.90 0.19 -15.28
CA SER A 230 -0.86 -0.84 -15.45
C SER A 230 -1.20 -2.07 -14.61
N ASN A 231 -1.11 -3.25 -15.21
CA ASN A 231 -1.73 -4.48 -14.75
C ASN A 231 -0.73 -5.65 -14.68
N ASN A 232 -1.08 -6.70 -13.94
CA ASN A 232 -0.29 -7.93 -13.87
C ASN A 232 1.16 -7.73 -13.37
N ASN A 233 1.42 -6.70 -12.56
CA ASN A 233 2.75 -6.47 -11.99
C ASN A 233 2.89 -7.20 -10.64
N THR A 234 4.10 -7.69 -10.36
CA THR A 234 4.42 -8.45 -9.15
C THR A 234 5.48 -7.72 -8.33
N PHE A 235 5.21 -7.56 -7.04
CA PHE A 235 6.13 -7.03 -6.03
C PHE A 235 6.31 -8.08 -4.94
N LEU A 236 7.55 -8.47 -4.68
CA LEU A 236 7.90 -9.52 -3.73
C LEU A 236 8.96 -8.99 -2.76
N ARG A 237 8.64 -8.96 -1.46
CA ARG A 237 9.53 -8.50 -0.39
C ARG A 237 10.12 -7.11 -0.64
N CYS A 238 9.33 -6.22 -1.24
CA CYS A 238 9.73 -4.84 -1.45
C CYS A 238 9.40 -3.99 -0.22
N ASN A 239 10.34 -3.13 0.18
CA ASN A 239 10.18 -2.23 1.32
C ASN A 239 10.07 -0.79 0.83
N THR A 240 8.99 -0.11 1.21
CA THR A 240 8.78 1.29 0.86
C THR A 240 8.78 2.20 2.08
N SER A 241 9.27 3.43 1.89
CA SER A 241 9.28 4.48 2.90
C SER A 241 8.94 5.82 2.26
N ALA A 242 7.68 6.23 2.38
CA ALA A 242 7.18 7.52 1.92
C ALA A 242 7.15 8.54 3.07
N ILE A 243 7.93 9.61 2.93
CA ILE A 243 7.97 10.72 3.89
C ILE A 243 6.87 11.74 3.55
N GLY A 244 6.37 12.47 4.56
CA GLY A 244 5.36 13.50 4.34
C GLY A 244 3.96 12.92 4.07
N LYS A 245 3.18 13.58 3.21
CA LYS A 245 1.75 13.26 2.94
C LYS A 245 1.55 12.28 1.79
N ASN A 246 2.57 11.52 1.44
CA ASN A 246 2.57 10.64 0.27
C ASN A 246 2.28 9.19 0.67
N ASN A 247 1.90 8.38 -0.31
CA ASN A 247 1.54 7.01 -0.05
C ASN A 247 2.75 6.08 -0.20
N GLY A 248 2.80 5.02 0.60
CA GLY A 248 3.80 3.97 0.37
C GLY A 248 3.54 3.25 -0.95
N ILE A 249 2.30 2.84 -1.19
CA ILE A 249 1.86 2.17 -2.42
C ILE A 249 0.56 2.81 -2.92
N SER A 250 0.49 3.12 -4.22
CA SER A 250 -0.65 3.76 -4.87
C SER A 250 -1.03 3.04 -6.16
N LEU A 251 -2.28 2.60 -6.28
CA LEU A 251 -2.85 1.95 -7.47
C LEU A 251 -4.05 2.76 -7.98
N VAL A 252 -4.00 3.14 -9.25
CA VAL A 252 -5.10 3.84 -9.92
C VAL A 252 -5.39 3.19 -11.27
N ASN A 253 -6.63 2.78 -11.51
CA ASN A 253 -7.05 2.05 -12.72
C ASN A 253 -6.13 0.85 -13.04
N SER A 254 -5.71 0.12 -12.02
CA SER A 254 -4.63 -0.88 -12.11
C SER A 254 -5.06 -2.17 -11.41
N SER A 255 -5.23 -3.23 -12.20
CA SER A 255 -5.82 -4.49 -11.76
C SER A 255 -4.84 -5.66 -11.92
N TRP A 256 -5.12 -6.76 -11.21
CA TRP A 256 -4.33 -8.00 -11.25
C TRP A 256 -2.88 -7.84 -10.81
N ASN A 257 -2.54 -6.82 -10.01
CA ASN A 257 -1.20 -6.68 -9.44
C ASN A 257 -1.09 -7.48 -8.12
N ALA A 258 0.09 -8.00 -7.84
CA ALA A 258 0.36 -8.81 -6.66
C ALA A 258 1.47 -8.20 -5.81
N PHE A 259 1.22 -8.09 -4.50
CA PHE A 259 2.19 -7.69 -3.48
C PHE A 259 2.29 -8.81 -2.46
N THR A 260 3.48 -9.40 -2.33
CA THR A 260 3.73 -10.51 -1.40
C THR A 260 4.88 -10.17 -0.47
N ASP A 261 4.64 -10.27 0.83
CA ASP A 261 5.61 -9.99 1.90
C ASP A 261 6.24 -8.60 1.82
N CYS A 262 5.52 -7.63 1.25
CA CYS A 262 5.99 -6.25 1.11
C CYS A 262 5.76 -5.45 2.39
N VAL A 263 6.63 -4.49 2.65
CA VAL A 263 6.45 -3.50 3.72
C VAL A 263 6.13 -2.15 3.10
N SER A 264 5.04 -1.51 3.57
CA SER A 264 4.64 -0.19 3.13
C SER A 264 4.58 0.80 4.28
N ILE A 265 5.50 1.77 4.30
CA ILE A 265 5.59 2.79 5.35
C ILE A 265 5.20 4.15 4.79
N ALA A 266 4.31 4.86 5.48
CA ALA A 266 3.96 6.25 5.17
C ALA A 266 3.89 7.09 6.47
N GLU A 267 4.39 8.33 6.44
CA GLU A 267 4.37 9.19 7.63
C GLU A 267 2.98 9.78 7.88
N TYR A 268 2.47 10.59 6.95
CA TYR A 268 1.17 11.27 7.03
C TYR A 268 0.23 10.96 5.85
N GLY A 269 0.68 10.14 4.90
CA GLY A 269 -0.15 9.63 3.81
C GLY A 269 -0.71 8.24 4.12
N LEU A 270 -1.19 7.53 3.10
CA LEU A 270 -1.72 6.18 3.26
C LEU A 270 -0.59 5.18 3.03
N GLY A 271 -0.57 4.10 3.82
CA GLY A 271 0.36 3.01 3.55
C GLY A 271 0.03 2.35 2.20
N ILE A 272 -1.26 2.09 1.94
CA ILE A 272 -1.74 1.61 0.64
C ILE A 272 -2.98 2.41 0.22
N ASN A 273 -2.95 2.97 -0.98
CA ASN A 273 -4.10 3.63 -1.61
C ASN A 273 -4.52 2.89 -2.89
N ILE A 274 -5.79 2.52 -2.98
CA ILE A 274 -6.33 1.77 -4.11
C ILE A 274 -7.59 2.47 -4.62
N THR A 275 -7.57 2.88 -5.90
CA THR A 275 -8.67 3.59 -6.55
C THR A 275 -9.00 2.98 -7.90
N ASP A 276 -10.27 2.64 -8.13
CA ASP A 276 -10.79 2.09 -9.39
C ASP A 276 -9.95 0.90 -9.90
N SER A 277 -9.51 0.07 -8.95
CA SER A 277 -8.48 -0.98 -9.14
C SER A 277 -8.93 -2.27 -8.48
N CYS A 278 -9.06 -3.35 -9.26
CA CYS A 278 -9.66 -4.61 -8.80
C CYS A 278 -8.74 -5.81 -9.03
N ASP A 279 -9.07 -6.94 -8.39
CA ASP A 279 -8.35 -8.20 -8.52
C ASP A 279 -6.86 -8.11 -8.15
N ASN A 280 -6.46 -7.09 -7.39
CA ASN A 280 -5.12 -7.04 -6.83
C ASN A 280 -5.04 -7.94 -5.58
N ILE A 281 -3.86 -8.47 -5.32
CA ILE A 281 -3.59 -9.38 -4.21
C ILE A 281 -2.54 -8.77 -3.30
N PHE A 282 -2.85 -8.69 -2.01
CA PHE A 282 -1.90 -8.35 -0.95
C PHE A 282 -1.83 -9.53 0.02
N ASN A 283 -0.67 -10.16 0.11
CA ASN A 283 -0.45 -11.34 0.96
C ASN A 283 0.80 -11.15 1.81
N GLY A 284 0.67 -11.29 3.13
CA GLY A 284 1.82 -11.18 4.04
C GLY A 284 2.37 -9.75 4.18
N CYS A 285 1.66 -8.75 3.67
CA CYS A 285 2.15 -7.38 3.65
C CYS A 285 2.03 -6.70 5.02
N THR A 286 3.04 -5.92 5.38
CA THR A 286 3.04 -5.06 6.56
C THR A 286 2.83 -3.60 6.15
N VAL A 287 1.89 -2.90 6.79
CA VAL A 287 1.55 -1.51 6.52
C VAL A 287 1.71 -0.69 7.80
N ASN A 288 2.61 0.28 7.80
CA ASN A 288 2.87 1.12 8.97
C ASN A 288 2.65 2.59 8.62
N VAL A 289 1.70 3.22 9.30
CA VAL A 289 1.35 4.62 9.12
C VAL A 289 1.35 5.32 10.47
N ILE A 290 2.00 6.48 10.57
CA ILE A 290 2.06 7.21 11.85
C ILE A 290 0.68 7.80 12.18
N GLU A 291 0.08 8.53 11.23
CA GLU A 291 -1.21 9.18 11.39
C GLU A 291 -2.19 8.80 10.29
N ASP A 292 -3.48 8.65 10.62
CA ASP A 292 -4.58 8.34 9.71
C ASP A 292 -4.77 6.83 9.37
N MET A 293 -5.47 6.53 8.27
CA MET A 293 -5.90 5.19 7.89
C MET A 293 -4.76 4.44 7.19
N PRO A 294 -4.45 3.19 7.58
CA PRO A 294 -3.33 2.48 6.97
C PRO A 294 -3.59 2.13 5.50
N ILE A 295 -4.84 1.79 5.16
CA ILE A 295 -5.24 1.36 3.81
C ILE A 295 -6.52 2.10 3.40
N MET A 296 -6.55 2.65 2.19
CA MET A 296 -7.75 3.22 1.56
C MET A 296 -8.14 2.45 0.31
N ILE A 297 -9.43 2.10 0.21
CA ILE A 297 -10.01 1.35 -0.90
C ILE A 297 -11.19 2.15 -1.44
N THR A 298 -11.12 2.56 -2.71
CA THR A 298 -12.14 3.37 -3.39
C THR A 298 -12.58 2.69 -4.68
N ASN A 299 -13.87 2.36 -4.81
CA ASN A 299 -14.45 1.69 -5.99
C ASN A 299 -13.67 0.43 -6.43
N SER A 300 -13.27 -0.38 -5.46
CA SER A 300 -12.24 -1.39 -5.65
C SER A 300 -12.59 -2.68 -4.91
N THR A 301 -12.31 -3.82 -5.54
CA THR A 301 -12.47 -5.16 -4.95
C THR A 301 -11.17 -5.95 -5.10
N ASN A 302 -10.46 -6.17 -4.01
CA ASN A 302 -9.14 -6.79 -3.96
C ASN A 302 -9.11 -7.89 -2.89
N LYS A 303 -8.04 -8.68 -2.88
CA LYS A 303 -7.83 -9.76 -1.90
C LYS A 303 -6.71 -9.39 -0.95
N PHE A 304 -7.01 -9.50 0.34
CA PHE A 304 -6.05 -9.29 1.41
C PHE A 304 -5.93 -10.58 2.22
N SER A 305 -4.72 -10.94 2.60
CA SER A 305 -4.45 -12.14 3.40
C SER A 305 -3.18 -11.94 4.22
N ASN A 306 -3.17 -12.45 5.45
CA ASN A 306 -2.00 -12.37 6.35
C ASN A 306 -1.45 -10.93 6.50
N MET A 307 -2.34 -9.95 6.56
CA MET A 307 -1.95 -8.54 6.66
C MET A 307 -1.52 -8.19 8.08
N SER A 308 -0.53 -7.32 8.20
CA SER A 308 -0.22 -6.62 9.44
C SER A 308 -0.34 -5.12 9.19
N VAL A 309 -1.22 -4.43 9.92
CA VAL A 309 -1.47 -3.00 9.75
C VAL A 309 -1.31 -2.29 11.09
N PHE A 310 -0.68 -1.12 11.08
CA PHE A 310 -0.44 -0.32 12.28
C PHE A 310 -0.64 1.15 11.97
N SER A 311 -1.57 1.79 12.68
CA SER A 311 -1.70 3.23 12.78
C SER A 311 -2.40 3.65 14.07
N THR A 312 -2.45 4.96 14.32
CA THR A 312 -3.25 5.54 15.41
C THR A 312 -4.76 5.30 15.29
N ARG A 313 -5.27 5.06 14.07
CA ARG A 313 -6.71 4.82 13.84
C ARG A 313 -7.08 3.34 13.84
N ALA A 314 -6.18 2.47 13.37
CA ALA A 314 -6.50 1.07 13.17
C ALA A 314 -5.25 0.20 13.17
N SER A 315 -5.34 -0.94 13.83
CA SER A 315 -4.31 -1.97 13.81
C SER A 315 -4.88 -3.39 13.68
N ALA A 316 -4.07 -4.31 13.19
CA ALA A 316 -4.31 -5.76 13.17
C ALA A 316 -3.00 -6.49 12.79
N PRO A 317 -2.82 -7.77 13.13
CA PRO A 317 -3.73 -8.62 13.90
C PRO A 317 -3.67 -8.32 15.42
N HIS A 318 -4.63 -8.87 16.17
CA HIS A 318 -4.67 -8.80 17.63
C HIS A 318 -4.93 -10.20 18.22
N ASP A 319 -4.18 -10.57 19.27
CA ASP A 319 -4.37 -11.83 20.02
C ASP A 319 -5.51 -11.74 21.06
N SER A 320 -6.08 -10.55 21.24
CA SER A 320 -7.14 -10.26 22.22
C SER A 320 -8.45 -9.88 21.51
N LYS A 321 -9.49 -9.50 22.28
CA LYS A 321 -10.78 -9.18 21.68
C LYS A 321 -10.69 -7.94 20.78
N HIS A 322 -11.06 -8.11 19.52
CA HIS A 322 -10.95 -7.05 18.51
C HIS A 322 -12.31 -6.62 17.98
N ILE A 323 -12.54 -5.31 17.99
CA ILE A 323 -13.72 -4.67 17.44
C ILE A 323 -13.30 -3.85 16.22
N LEU A 324 -13.98 -4.05 15.10
CA LEU A 324 -13.84 -3.22 13.92
C LEU A 324 -15.03 -2.26 13.81
N THR A 325 -14.78 -0.97 13.64
CA THR A 325 -15.84 0.01 13.34
C THR A 325 -15.79 0.40 11.87
N VAL A 326 -16.91 0.16 11.18
CA VAL A 326 -17.10 0.51 9.76
C VAL A 326 -18.20 1.56 9.64
N GLY A 327 -18.02 2.52 8.74
CA GLY A 327 -19.02 3.56 8.55
C GLY A 327 -18.51 4.75 7.76
N ASP A 328 -19.24 5.86 7.91
CA ASP A 328 -19.00 7.08 7.18
C ASP A 328 -18.13 8.11 7.94
N SER A 329 -18.36 9.41 7.72
CA SER A 329 -17.68 10.51 8.41
C SER A 329 -17.92 10.53 9.91
N ILE A 330 -19.06 10.03 10.41
CA ILE A 330 -19.33 9.94 11.85
C ILE A 330 -18.45 8.83 12.45
N THR A 331 -18.36 7.67 11.78
CA THR A 331 -17.42 6.61 12.21
C THR A 331 -15.98 7.06 12.11
N LYS A 332 -15.60 7.78 11.04
CA LYS A 332 -14.25 8.36 10.90
C LYS A 332 -13.86 9.26 12.10
N GLY A 333 -14.82 9.87 12.78
CA GLY A 333 -14.58 10.87 13.81
C GLY A 333 -14.30 12.25 13.20
N VAL A 334 -15.04 12.65 12.15
CA VAL A 334 -14.89 13.99 11.58
C VAL A 334 -15.15 15.03 12.65
N GLY A 335 -14.21 15.98 12.77
CA GLY A 335 -14.31 17.10 13.69
C GLY A 335 -13.62 16.93 15.04
N VAL A 336 -12.88 15.85 15.23
CA VAL A 336 -11.93 15.66 16.33
C VAL A 336 -10.57 15.24 15.76
N ASN A 337 -9.53 15.21 16.59
CA ASN A 337 -8.20 14.77 16.12
C ASN A 337 -8.25 13.32 15.62
N HIS A 338 -7.31 12.95 14.73
CA HIS A 338 -7.23 11.60 14.17
C HIS A 338 -7.23 10.53 15.28
N GLY A 339 -8.08 9.52 15.10
CA GLY A 339 -8.26 8.45 16.08
C GLY A 339 -9.23 8.77 17.21
N LEU A 340 -9.62 10.03 17.47
CA LEU A 340 -10.44 10.41 18.63
C LEU A 340 -11.97 10.35 18.41
N GLY A 341 -12.46 9.62 17.40
CA GLY A 341 -13.90 9.36 17.24
C GLY A 341 -14.46 8.44 18.34
N TYR A 342 -15.75 8.06 18.25
CA TYR A 342 -16.38 7.19 19.26
C TYR A 342 -15.64 5.88 19.49
N GLY A 343 -14.94 5.35 18.47
CA GLY A 343 -14.13 4.13 18.58
C GLY A 343 -13.00 4.23 19.62
N ALA A 344 -12.38 5.40 19.79
CA ALA A 344 -11.36 5.59 20.83
C ALA A 344 -11.96 5.63 22.24
N TYR A 345 -13.09 6.31 22.41
CA TYR A 345 -13.80 6.32 23.70
C TYR A 345 -14.35 4.94 24.05
N LEU A 346 -14.87 4.21 23.07
CA LEU A 346 -15.23 2.80 23.19
C LEU A 346 -14.02 1.96 23.66
N ASN A 347 -12.86 2.12 23.01
CA ASN A 347 -11.65 1.41 23.38
C ASN A 347 -11.23 1.72 24.82
N ALA A 348 -11.23 3.00 25.22
CA ALA A 348 -10.86 3.43 26.55
C ALA A 348 -11.80 2.84 27.62
N THR A 349 -13.12 2.91 27.40
CA THR A 349 -14.14 2.43 28.34
C THR A 349 -14.13 0.91 28.49
N LEU A 350 -13.96 0.17 27.38
CA LEU A 350 -13.81 -1.28 27.43
C LEU A 350 -12.54 -1.70 28.19
N ASN A 351 -11.41 -1.03 27.95
CA ASN A 351 -10.15 -1.36 28.61
C ASN A 351 -10.12 -0.93 30.08
N ALA A 352 -10.90 0.07 30.49
CA ALA A 352 -11.12 0.39 31.90
C ALA A 352 -11.90 -0.70 32.64
N HIS A 353 -12.75 -1.47 31.94
CA HIS A 353 -13.45 -2.62 32.50
C HIS A 353 -12.58 -3.89 32.48
N SER A 354 -11.95 -4.20 31.35
CA SER A 354 -11.01 -5.31 31.20
C SER A 354 -9.97 -4.98 30.12
N PRO A 355 -8.65 -4.97 30.40
CA PRO A 355 -7.61 -4.48 29.49
C PRO A 355 -7.24 -5.52 28.41
N THR A 356 -8.22 -5.97 27.64
CA THR A 356 -8.10 -7.04 26.63
C THR A 356 -8.79 -6.69 25.32
N TRP A 357 -9.11 -5.41 25.10
CA TRP A 357 -9.87 -4.97 23.94
C TRP A 357 -9.03 -4.07 23.04
N TYR A 358 -9.16 -4.26 21.73
CA TYR A 358 -8.69 -3.31 20.73
C TYR A 358 -9.85 -2.90 19.84
N VAL A 359 -9.89 -1.63 19.45
CA VAL A 359 -10.86 -1.09 18.50
C VAL A 359 -10.13 -0.49 17.31
N SER A 360 -10.40 -1.01 16.12
CA SER A 360 -9.89 -0.46 14.86
C SER A 360 -10.99 0.30 14.13
N ASN A 361 -10.66 1.50 13.64
CA ASN A 361 -11.62 2.39 12.99
C ASN A 361 -11.29 2.59 11.51
N VAL A 362 -12.14 2.05 10.64
CA VAL A 362 -12.03 2.18 9.18
C VAL A 362 -13.13 3.05 8.58
N GLY A 363 -13.67 4.00 9.35
CA GLY A 363 -14.65 4.96 8.85
C GLY A 363 -14.10 5.84 7.72
N ILE A 364 -14.88 6.01 6.66
CA ILE A 364 -14.51 6.79 5.47
C ILE A 364 -15.53 7.90 5.24
N GLY A 365 -15.04 9.15 5.16
CA GLY A 365 -15.92 10.30 4.96
C GLY A 365 -16.72 10.21 3.67
N SER A 366 -17.95 10.74 3.68
CA SER A 366 -18.84 10.84 2.52
C SER A 366 -19.27 9.51 1.89
N THR A 367 -18.97 8.37 2.52
CA THR A 367 -19.32 7.04 2.01
C THR A 367 -20.79 6.69 2.31
N THR A 368 -21.47 6.11 1.31
CA THR A 368 -22.83 5.53 1.42
C THR A 368 -22.78 4.06 1.84
N ALA A 369 -23.89 3.49 2.31
CA ALA A 369 -24.00 2.06 2.65
C ALA A 369 -23.63 1.15 1.46
N ALA A 370 -24.02 1.51 0.23
CA ALA A 370 -23.64 0.74 -0.97
C ALA A 370 -22.14 0.73 -1.22
N GLN A 371 -21.46 1.86 -1.03
CA GLN A 371 -20.00 1.92 -1.16
C GLN A 371 -19.31 1.18 -0.02
N GLY A 372 -19.84 1.30 1.21
CA GLY A 372 -19.40 0.52 2.37
C GLY A 372 -19.45 -0.99 2.09
N ARG A 373 -20.59 -1.46 1.57
CA ARG A 373 -20.83 -2.86 1.18
C ARG A 373 -19.77 -3.42 0.24
N VAL A 374 -19.28 -2.65 -0.73
CA VAL A 374 -18.21 -3.08 -1.67
C VAL A 374 -16.89 -3.32 -0.94
N THR A 375 -16.55 -2.46 0.03
CA THR A 375 -15.28 -2.55 0.77
C THR A 375 -15.34 -3.50 1.98
N PHE A 376 -16.54 -3.75 2.50
CA PHE A 376 -16.74 -4.46 3.76
C PHE A 376 -16.05 -5.84 3.86
N PRO A 377 -16.16 -6.75 2.87
CA PRO A 377 -15.45 -8.04 2.92
C PRO A 377 -13.93 -7.87 3.07
N GLN A 378 -13.36 -6.86 2.42
CA GLN A 378 -11.93 -6.59 2.44
C GLN A 378 -11.47 -6.09 3.81
N TRP A 379 -12.30 -5.32 4.51
CA TRP A 379 -12.01 -4.92 5.90
C TRP A 379 -12.03 -6.12 6.85
N LEU A 380 -12.95 -7.07 6.66
CA LEU A 380 -12.95 -8.30 7.45
C LEU A 380 -11.68 -9.14 7.20
N ASP A 381 -11.22 -9.22 5.94
CA ASP A 381 -9.99 -9.94 5.58
C ASP A 381 -8.72 -9.29 6.17
N ILE A 382 -8.67 -7.95 6.22
CA ILE A 382 -7.51 -7.20 6.76
C ILE A 382 -7.47 -7.28 8.28
N TYR A 383 -8.61 -7.09 8.94
CA TYR A 383 -8.64 -6.85 10.39
C TYR A 383 -9.02 -8.08 11.22
N ASN A 384 -9.70 -9.07 10.63
CA ASN A 384 -10.14 -10.29 11.31
C ASN A 384 -10.76 -10.06 12.72
N PRO A 385 -11.80 -9.21 12.83
CA PRO A 385 -12.35 -8.82 14.12
C PRO A 385 -13.22 -9.91 14.75
N ASN A 386 -13.44 -9.85 16.06
CA ASN A 386 -14.46 -10.66 16.74
C ASN A 386 -15.85 -10.01 16.66
N ILE A 387 -15.89 -8.67 16.70
CA ILE A 387 -17.11 -7.87 16.66
C ILE A 387 -16.96 -6.81 15.56
N VAL A 388 -18.03 -6.55 14.81
CA VAL A 388 -18.07 -5.42 13.87
C VAL A 388 -19.22 -4.48 14.19
N LEU A 389 -18.93 -3.18 14.23
CA LEU A 389 -19.91 -2.12 14.41
C LEU A 389 -20.17 -1.44 13.06
N ILE A 390 -21.42 -1.47 12.59
CA ILE A 390 -21.81 -0.99 11.26
C ILE A 390 -22.69 0.23 11.40
N MET A 391 -22.22 1.39 10.93
CA MET A 391 -22.99 2.64 10.93
C MET A 391 -22.95 3.35 9.57
N TYR A 392 -24.07 3.32 8.85
CA TYR A 392 -24.25 4.03 7.58
C TYR A 392 -25.67 4.62 7.49
N GLY A 393 -25.91 5.46 6.48
CA GLY A 393 -27.24 6.00 6.18
C GLY A 393 -27.29 7.52 6.04
N GLN A 394 -26.37 8.26 6.66
CA GLN A 394 -26.37 9.73 6.58
C GLN A 394 -26.12 10.23 5.14
N ASN A 395 -25.06 9.72 4.51
CA ASN A 395 -24.73 10.14 3.14
C ASN A 395 -25.72 9.55 2.14
N ASP A 396 -26.30 8.40 2.43
CA ASP A 396 -27.33 7.79 1.60
C ASP A 396 -28.61 8.64 1.51
N ILE A 397 -29.10 9.14 2.65
CA ILE A 397 -30.26 10.06 2.69
C ILE A 397 -29.95 11.32 1.89
N SER A 398 -28.72 11.83 2.02
CA SER A 398 -28.25 13.02 1.30
C SER A 398 -28.09 12.77 -0.20
N ALA A 399 -27.73 11.55 -0.60
CA ALA A 399 -27.67 11.09 -1.98
C ALA A 399 -29.05 10.70 -2.57
N GLY A 400 -30.12 10.77 -1.78
CA GLY A 400 -31.48 10.46 -2.21
C GLY A 400 -31.73 8.96 -2.45
N ARG A 401 -30.95 8.07 -1.83
CA ARG A 401 -31.17 6.62 -1.90
C ARG A 401 -32.46 6.24 -1.17
N SER A 402 -33.13 5.20 -1.65
CA SER A 402 -34.34 4.71 -0.99
C SER A 402 -34.00 4.12 0.37
N GLU A 403 -34.90 4.29 1.34
CA GLU A 403 -34.67 3.78 2.70
C GLU A 403 -34.43 2.26 2.72
N GLN A 404 -35.19 1.52 1.92
CA GLN A 404 -35.03 0.07 1.83
C GLN A 404 -33.69 -0.34 1.21
N ASP A 405 -33.15 0.39 0.22
CA ASP A 405 -31.82 0.08 -0.32
C ASP A 405 -30.72 0.28 0.72
N ILE A 406 -30.85 1.30 1.57
CA ILE A 406 -29.93 1.55 2.68
C ILE A 406 -29.97 0.38 3.67
N ILE A 407 -31.18 -0.03 4.09
CA ILE A 407 -31.39 -1.14 5.01
C ILE A 407 -30.84 -2.45 4.42
N ASN A 408 -31.13 -2.73 3.15
CA ASN A 408 -30.64 -3.93 2.47
C ASN A 408 -29.10 -4.02 2.47
N ASP A 409 -28.41 -2.89 2.24
CA ASP A 409 -26.94 -2.88 2.23
C ASP A 409 -26.35 -3.05 3.65
N ILE A 410 -26.95 -2.43 4.66
CA ILE A 410 -26.52 -2.58 6.07
C ILE A 410 -26.75 -4.00 6.58
N LEU A 411 -27.94 -4.58 6.34
CA LEU A 411 -28.26 -5.95 6.72
C LEU A 411 -27.41 -6.97 5.97
N TRP A 412 -27.07 -6.72 4.70
CA TRP A 412 -26.14 -7.57 3.97
C TRP A 412 -24.76 -7.59 4.63
N MET A 413 -24.22 -6.43 5.05
CA MET A 413 -22.94 -6.38 5.77
C MET A 413 -23.02 -7.14 7.10
N ALA A 414 -24.09 -6.97 7.87
CA ALA A 414 -24.28 -7.72 9.11
C ALA A 414 -24.34 -9.24 8.86
N GLN A 415 -25.07 -9.69 7.83
CA GLN A 415 -25.15 -11.10 7.47
C GLN A 415 -23.80 -11.67 7.01
N GLU A 416 -23.03 -10.89 6.23
CA GLU A 416 -21.68 -11.29 5.80
C GLU A 416 -20.74 -11.49 7.00
N ALA A 417 -20.83 -10.64 8.02
CA ALA A 417 -20.09 -10.83 9.27
C ALA A 417 -20.51 -12.11 10.00
N THR A 418 -21.82 -12.34 10.16
CA THR A 418 -22.37 -13.55 10.79
C THR A 418 -21.91 -14.82 10.07
N ASN A 419 -21.90 -14.82 8.73
CA ASN A 419 -21.44 -15.95 7.91
C ASN A 419 -19.96 -16.29 8.16
N ARG A 420 -19.18 -15.32 8.64
CA ARG A 420 -17.76 -15.47 9.01
C ARG A 420 -17.55 -15.68 10.51
N SER A 421 -18.61 -15.95 11.27
CA SER A 421 -18.57 -16.10 12.73
C SER A 421 -18.08 -14.84 13.46
N ILE A 422 -18.35 -13.67 12.89
CA ILE A 422 -18.09 -12.35 13.48
C ILE A 422 -19.43 -11.82 14.00
N THR A 423 -19.47 -11.29 15.22
CA THR A 423 -20.71 -10.74 15.79
C THR A 423 -20.96 -9.32 15.28
N PRO A 424 -22.04 -9.06 14.51
CA PRO A 424 -22.37 -7.71 14.07
C PRO A 424 -23.23 -6.96 15.10
N TYR A 425 -22.95 -5.67 15.28
CA TYR A 425 -23.88 -4.70 15.84
C TYR A 425 -24.14 -3.61 14.81
N ILE A 426 -25.41 -3.33 14.56
CA ILE A 426 -25.83 -2.18 13.77
C ILE A 426 -25.97 -0.99 14.71
N LEU A 427 -25.33 0.13 14.37
CA LEU A 427 -25.49 1.39 15.08
C LEU A 427 -26.47 2.28 14.29
N THR A 428 -27.44 2.87 14.98
CA THR A 428 -28.38 3.81 14.35
C THR A 428 -27.68 5.12 13.99
N THR A 429 -28.18 5.81 12.97
CA THR A 429 -27.65 7.14 12.63
C THR A 429 -27.94 8.14 13.75
N VAL A 430 -27.06 9.11 14.00
CA VAL A 430 -27.22 10.14 15.07
C VAL A 430 -28.23 11.25 14.70
N PRO A 431 -28.68 12.12 15.63
CA PRO A 431 -29.49 13.28 15.32
C PRO A 431 -28.79 14.29 14.41
N ILE A 432 -29.56 15.04 13.60
CA ILE A 432 -29.05 16.18 12.81
C ILE A 432 -29.98 17.39 12.88
N SER A 433 -29.43 18.58 12.64
CA SER A 433 -30.18 19.84 12.75
C SER A 433 -31.26 20.03 11.68
N LYS A 434 -31.18 19.33 10.54
CA LYS A 434 -32.11 19.47 9.40
C LYS A 434 -32.57 18.11 8.89
N ASN A 435 -33.85 18.00 8.53
CA ASN A 435 -34.44 16.76 7.99
C ASN A 435 -34.27 15.51 8.88
N ASN A 436 -34.14 15.72 10.19
CA ASN A 436 -33.93 14.69 11.20
C ASN A 436 -34.99 13.57 11.18
N TYR A 437 -36.24 13.90 10.80
CA TYR A 437 -37.33 12.94 10.66
C TYR A 437 -37.01 11.78 9.69
N LYS A 438 -36.19 12.01 8.65
CA LYS A 438 -35.76 10.94 7.73
C LYS A 438 -34.82 9.94 8.41
N ARG A 439 -33.98 10.41 9.34
CA ARG A 439 -33.10 9.54 10.13
C ARG A 439 -33.88 8.73 11.13
N ILE A 440 -34.88 9.32 11.79
CA ILE A 440 -35.78 8.61 12.70
C ILE A 440 -36.50 7.48 11.93
N SER A 441 -37.10 7.79 10.76
CA SER A 441 -37.74 6.80 9.89
C SER A 441 -36.80 5.65 9.50
N LEU A 442 -35.60 5.98 9.01
CA LEU A 442 -34.58 4.98 8.66
C LEU A 442 -34.21 4.13 9.87
N ASN A 443 -33.93 4.75 11.00
CA ASN A 443 -33.49 4.05 12.21
C ASN A 443 -34.60 3.13 12.75
N ASP A 444 -35.88 3.53 12.72
CA ASP A 444 -37.02 2.69 13.15
C ASP A 444 -37.18 1.46 12.27
N ASN A 445 -37.18 1.66 10.95
CA ASN A 445 -37.34 0.57 9.99
C ASN A 445 -36.11 -0.35 9.96
N LEU A 446 -34.90 0.20 10.09
CA LEU A 446 -33.67 -0.58 10.22
C LEU A 446 -33.68 -1.41 11.50
N THR A 447 -34.11 -0.84 12.63
CA THR A 447 -34.20 -1.55 13.91
C THR A 447 -35.16 -2.72 13.81
N THR A 448 -36.37 -2.48 13.33
CA THR A 448 -37.40 -3.51 13.15
C THR A 448 -36.91 -4.65 12.25
N GLN A 449 -36.28 -4.34 11.12
CA GLN A 449 -35.81 -5.36 10.18
C GLN A 449 -34.57 -6.12 10.70
N ALA A 450 -33.67 -5.45 11.41
CA ALA A 450 -32.52 -6.08 12.05
C ALA A 450 -32.95 -7.06 13.15
N GLU A 451 -33.90 -6.68 14.00
CA GLU A 451 -34.48 -7.56 15.04
C GLU A 451 -35.13 -8.80 14.42
N LEU A 452 -35.91 -8.64 13.35
CA LEU A 452 -36.48 -9.76 12.60
C LEU A 452 -35.42 -10.70 12.00
N ALA A 453 -34.25 -10.15 11.65
CA ALA A 453 -33.09 -10.91 11.17
C ALA A 453 -32.21 -11.47 12.29
N GLY A 454 -32.54 -11.22 13.57
CA GLY A 454 -31.73 -11.64 14.71
C GLY A 454 -30.40 -10.89 14.85
N ILE A 455 -30.30 -9.68 14.32
CA ILE A 455 -29.11 -8.83 14.38
C ILE A 455 -29.32 -7.75 15.45
N SER A 456 -28.38 -7.65 16.39
CA SER A 456 -28.44 -6.65 17.46
C SER A 456 -28.27 -5.22 16.93
N VAL A 457 -29.08 -4.32 17.47
CA VAL A 457 -29.01 -2.88 17.18
C VAL A 457 -28.69 -2.12 18.47
N ILE A 458 -27.77 -1.17 18.38
CA ILE A 458 -27.49 -0.20 19.44
C ILE A 458 -28.01 1.15 18.96
N ASP A 459 -28.97 1.72 19.69
CA ASP A 459 -29.58 3.00 19.31
C ASP A 459 -28.67 4.18 19.67
N THR A 460 -27.59 4.36 18.92
CA THR A 460 -26.65 5.47 19.09
C THR A 460 -27.29 6.85 18.85
N TYR A 461 -28.48 6.93 18.27
CA TYR A 461 -29.27 8.16 18.26
C TYR A 461 -29.55 8.66 19.68
N ASP A 462 -30.10 7.78 20.53
CA ASP A 462 -30.48 8.03 21.93
C ASP A 462 -29.27 8.32 22.83
N SER A 463 -28.04 8.07 22.34
CA SER A 463 -26.83 8.39 23.10
C SER A 463 -26.43 9.87 23.06
N VAL A 464 -26.96 10.65 22.11
CA VAL A 464 -26.49 12.03 21.84
C VAL A 464 -27.60 13.03 21.52
N ASP A 465 -28.87 12.64 21.65
CA ASP A 465 -30.01 13.53 21.46
C ASP A 465 -30.22 14.49 22.65
N LEU A 466 -31.40 15.11 22.78
CA LEU A 466 -31.65 16.15 23.78
C LEU A 466 -31.62 15.60 25.20
N SER A 467 -32.04 14.35 25.39
CA SER A 467 -32.05 13.69 26.69
C SER A 467 -31.45 12.29 26.59
N PRO A 468 -30.10 12.18 26.59
CA PRO A 468 -29.43 10.92 26.33
C PRO A 468 -29.86 9.77 27.27
N GLU A 469 -29.97 8.57 26.71
CA GLU A 469 -30.30 7.31 27.37
C GLU A 469 -31.72 7.28 28.01
N ASN A 470 -32.67 8.06 27.49
CA ASN A 470 -34.06 8.03 27.97
C ASN A 470 -34.96 7.05 27.19
N GLY A 471 -34.43 6.41 26.13
CA GLY A 471 -35.16 5.48 25.27
C GLY A 471 -36.12 6.15 24.28
N VAL A 472 -35.95 7.45 24.01
CA VAL A 472 -36.82 8.26 23.16
C VAL A 472 -35.96 9.16 22.29
N ARG A 473 -36.08 8.98 20.96
CA ARG A 473 -35.43 9.84 19.96
C ARG A 473 -36.00 11.25 19.95
N ASP A 474 -35.54 12.11 20.85
CA ASP A 474 -36.21 13.37 21.19
C ASP A 474 -35.64 14.61 20.48
N GLY A 475 -34.50 14.51 19.79
CA GLY A 475 -34.09 15.49 18.79
C GLY A 475 -32.60 15.79 18.73
N TYR A 476 -32.26 16.92 18.09
CA TYR A 476 -30.87 17.35 17.94
C TYR A 476 -30.42 18.19 19.13
N ASP A 477 -29.35 17.78 19.82
CA ASP A 477 -28.68 18.58 20.85
C ASP A 477 -27.41 19.26 20.28
N MET A 478 -27.39 20.59 20.37
CA MET A 478 -26.23 21.39 19.99
C MET A 478 -25.04 21.22 20.94
N ASN A 479 -25.24 20.79 22.18
CA ASN A 479 -24.15 20.55 23.14
C ASN A 479 -23.36 19.28 22.82
N ASN A 480 -23.99 18.31 22.14
CA ASN A 480 -23.36 17.05 21.72
C ASN A 480 -22.89 17.08 20.27
N SER A 481 -23.22 18.14 19.53
CA SER A 481 -22.99 18.25 18.10
C SER A 481 -22.04 19.40 17.74
N ARG A 482 -21.48 19.34 16.54
CA ARG A 482 -20.70 20.44 15.95
C ARG A 482 -21.62 21.48 15.32
N ASP A 483 -21.08 22.67 15.11
CA ASP A 483 -21.77 23.78 14.44
C ASP A 483 -22.16 23.47 12.98
N ASP A 484 -21.66 22.38 12.40
CA ASP A 484 -22.07 21.90 11.08
C ASP A 484 -23.45 21.24 11.07
N GLY A 485 -24.02 20.95 12.24
CA GLY A 485 -25.36 20.39 12.37
C GLY A 485 -25.49 18.93 11.95
N ILE A 486 -24.37 18.23 11.73
CA ILE A 486 -24.29 16.86 11.19
C ILE A 486 -23.45 15.94 12.08
N HIS A 487 -22.28 16.41 12.52
CA HIS A 487 -21.30 15.59 13.21
C HIS A 487 -21.35 15.81 14.72
N PRO A 488 -21.18 14.75 15.54
CA PRO A 488 -20.93 14.90 16.96
C PRO A 488 -19.67 15.74 17.22
N ASN A 489 -19.66 16.46 18.35
CA ASN A 489 -18.44 17.06 18.87
C ASN A 489 -17.73 16.07 19.83
N SER A 490 -16.69 16.52 20.55
CA SER A 490 -15.96 15.65 21.47
C SER A 490 -16.83 15.06 22.58
N ALA A 491 -17.81 15.82 23.09
CA ALA A 491 -18.75 15.33 24.11
C ALA A 491 -19.68 14.27 23.51
N GLY A 492 -20.25 14.53 22.33
CA GLY A 492 -21.10 13.57 21.63
C GLY A 492 -20.38 12.27 21.31
N TYR A 493 -19.15 12.31 20.76
CA TYR A 493 -18.38 11.08 20.52
C TYR A 493 -18.03 10.32 21.81
N THR A 494 -17.86 11.02 22.93
CA THR A 494 -17.65 10.38 24.24
C THR A 494 -18.90 9.64 24.69
N LEU A 495 -20.07 10.29 24.61
CA LEU A 495 -21.36 9.66 24.94
C LEU A 495 -21.62 8.43 24.07
N MET A 496 -21.44 8.54 22.75
CA MET A 496 -21.59 7.41 21.82
C MET A 496 -20.66 6.25 22.19
N GLY A 497 -19.38 6.51 22.42
CA GLY A 497 -18.40 5.46 22.73
C GLY A 497 -18.73 4.73 24.03
N ASN A 498 -19.14 5.48 25.06
CA ASN A 498 -19.55 4.92 26.35
C ASN A 498 -20.85 4.11 26.24
N TYR A 499 -21.82 4.62 25.49
CA TYR A 499 -23.09 3.96 25.27
C TYR A 499 -22.92 2.62 24.53
N VAL A 500 -22.10 2.61 23.48
CA VAL A 500 -21.75 1.38 22.77
C VAL A 500 -20.99 0.41 23.68
N ALA A 501 -20.04 0.90 24.48
CA ALA A 501 -19.29 0.06 25.42
C ALA A 501 -20.22 -0.63 26.43
N LYS A 502 -21.19 0.11 26.98
CA LYS A 502 -22.21 -0.42 27.92
C LYS A 502 -22.98 -1.59 27.30
N HIS A 503 -23.41 -1.47 26.04
CA HIS A 503 -24.15 -2.53 25.34
C HIS A 503 -23.27 -3.75 25.05
N ILE A 504 -22.02 -3.55 24.61
CA ILE A 504 -21.08 -4.64 24.35
C ILE A 504 -20.70 -5.36 25.66
N LEU A 505 -20.50 -4.63 26.75
CA LEU A 505 -20.19 -5.25 28.04
C LEU A 505 -21.37 -6.06 28.56
N ALA A 506 -22.61 -5.58 28.42
CA ALA A 506 -23.80 -6.30 28.84
C ALA A 506 -24.06 -7.60 28.05
N SER A 507 -23.66 -7.65 26.77
CA SER A 507 -23.78 -8.86 25.96
C SER A 507 -22.64 -9.86 26.18
N VAL A 508 -21.46 -9.38 26.58
CA VAL A 508 -20.25 -10.20 26.73
C VAL A 508 -20.04 -10.69 28.16
N TYR A 509 -20.42 -9.89 29.16
CA TYR A 509 -20.22 -10.20 30.56
C TYR A 509 -21.57 -10.27 31.30
N PRO A 510 -21.78 -11.31 32.12
CA PRO A 510 -22.96 -11.39 32.97
C PRO A 510 -22.92 -10.26 34.01
N ASN A 511 -24.02 -9.50 34.13
CA ASN A 511 -24.15 -8.44 35.11
C ASN A 511 -24.61 -9.04 36.44
N THR A 512 -23.66 -9.46 37.26
CA THR A 512 -23.94 -10.25 38.47
C THR A 512 -23.33 -9.57 39.69
N ASP A 513 -24.18 -9.23 40.66
CA ASP A 513 -23.78 -8.72 41.97
C ASP A 513 -23.89 -9.84 43.01
N PHE A 514 -22.86 -9.99 43.84
CA PHE A 514 -22.87 -10.93 44.96
C PHE A 514 -22.82 -10.18 46.28
N ILE A 515 -23.81 -10.41 47.14
CA ILE A 515 -23.79 -9.92 48.52
C ILE A 515 -23.68 -11.14 49.42
N SER A 516 -22.60 -11.20 50.19
CA SER A 516 -22.49 -12.16 51.30
C SER A 516 -22.51 -11.40 52.62
N ASN A 517 -23.17 -11.99 53.62
CA ASN A 517 -22.98 -11.62 55.01
C ASN A 517 -21.48 -11.81 55.33
N VAL A 518 -20.77 -10.73 55.67
CA VAL A 518 -19.31 -10.72 55.92
C VAL A 518 -18.94 -11.18 57.35
N THR A 519 -19.91 -11.69 58.13
CA THR A 519 -19.63 -12.21 59.47
C THR A 519 -19.40 -13.72 59.43
N SER A 520 -18.25 -14.12 59.98
CA SER A 520 -17.77 -15.49 60.10
C SER A 520 -18.79 -16.37 60.83
N GLU A 521 -19.62 -17.10 60.10
CA GLU A 521 -20.45 -18.16 60.64
C GLU A 521 -19.92 -19.53 60.20
N LYS A 522 -20.11 -20.54 61.06
CA LYS A 522 -19.76 -21.93 60.73
C LYS A 522 -20.59 -22.37 59.53
N ALA A 523 -19.93 -23.02 58.57
CA ALA A 523 -20.56 -23.55 57.37
C ALA A 523 -21.85 -24.34 57.67
N PRO A 524 -22.87 -24.27 56.81
CA PRO A 524 -22.87 -23.64 55.48
C PRO A 524 -23.14 -22.11 55.49
N LEU A 525 -22.43 -21.37 54.63
CA LEU A 525 -22.61 -19.93 54.43
C LEU A 525 -23.71 -19.68 53.38
N ASN A 526 -24.72 -18.88 53.71
CA ASN A 526 -25.71 -18.44 52.72
C ASN A 526 -25.14 -17.28 51.90
N VAL A 527 -25.03 -17.48 50.58
CA VAL A 527 -24.71 -16.42 49.61
C VAL A 527 -25.96 -16.09 48.82
N THR A 528 -26.25 -14.80 48.68
CA THR A 528 -27.34 -14.32 47.83
C THR A 528 -26.72 -13.60 46.64
N SER A 529 -27.02 -14.08 45.44
CA SER A 529 -26.64 -13.43 44.18
C SER A 529 -27.83 -12.68 43.61
N THR A 530 -27.59 -11.48 43.08
CA THR A 530 -28.56 -10.77 42.25
C THR A 530 -28.01 -10.78 40.83
N ASP A 531 -28.67 -11.53 39.95
CA ASP A 531 -28.39 -11.45 38.52
C ASP A 531 -29.21 -10.30 37.92
N LYS A 532 -28.52 -9.35 37.29
CA LYS A 532 -29.08 -8.20 36.58
C LYS A 532 -28.71 -8.25 35.09
N SER A 533 -28.29 -9.41 34.59
CA SER A 533 -28.00 -9.63 33.17
C SER A 533 -29.29 -9.44 32.37
N THR A 534 -29.19 -8.77 31.22
CA THR A 534 -30.32 -8.54 30.31
C THR A 534 -30.53 -9.71 29.34
N GLU A 535 -29.54 -10.60 29.22
CA GLU A 535 -29.57 -11.80 28.38
C GLU A 535 -29.59 -13.08 29.23
N PRO A 536 -30.23 -14.17 28.75
CA PRO A 536 -30.38 -15.42 29.51
C PRO A 536 -29.03 -16.14 29.76
N LEU A 537 -28.67 -16.35 31.02
CA LEU A 537 -27.48 -17.12 31.42
C LEU A 537 -27.73 -18.62 31.32
N THR A 538 -26.82 -19.36 30.68
CA THR A 538 -26.95 -20.82 30.47
C THR A 538 -26.22 -21.67 31.51
N SER A 539 -25.23 -21.12 32.23
CA SER A 539 -24.51 -21.84 33.29
C SER A 539 -23.73 -20.89 34.22
N TRP A 540 -23.41 -21.37 35.42
CA TRP A 540 -22.57 -20.67 36.41
C TRP A 540 -21.34 -21.51 36.76
N ASN A 541 -20.16 -20.91 36.80
CA ASN A 541 -18.94 -21.56 37.27
C ASN A 541 -18.38 -20.80 38.48
N TRP A 542 -18.29 -21.47 39.62
CA TRP A 542 -17.96 -20.86 40.91
C TRP A 542 -16.54 -21.21 41.34
N LEU A 543 -15.71 -20.20 41.63
CA LEU A 543 -14.37 -20.39 42.17
C LEU A 543 -14.30 -19.82 43.60
N TRP A 544 -14.27 -20.70 44.60
CA TRP A 544 -14.17 -20.31 46.01
C TRP A 544 -12.70 -20.21 46.43
N LYS A 545 -12.26 -19.04 46.90
CA LYS A 545 -10.96 -18.85 47.55
C LYS A 545 -11.17 -18.72 49.05
N TRP A 546 -10.66 -19.70 49.81
CA TRP A 546 -10.65 -19.65 51.28
C TRP A 546 -9.32 -19.03 51.75
N HIS A 547 -9.39 -17.96 52.54
CA HIS A 547 -8.24 -17.47 53.31
C HIS A 547 -8.41 -17.93 54.76
N ILE A 548 -7.50 -18.79 55.23
CA ILE A 548 -7.41 -19.18 56.64
C ILE A 548 -6.43 -18.22 57.30
N PHE A 549 -6.94 -17.32 58.14
CA PHE A 549 -6.09 -16.56 59.06
C PHE A 549 -5.80 -17.46 60.27
N ASN A 550 -4.58 -17.95 60.39
CA ASN A 550 -4.11 -18.57 61.63
C ASN A 550 -3.78 -17.45 62.62
N ASN A 551 -4.49 -17.39 63.74
CA ASN A 551 -4.09 -16.59 64.90
C ASN A 551 -3.04 -17.33 65.73
#